data_AF-A0AA41Z024-F1
#
_entry.id   AF-A0AA41Z024-F1
#
_cell.length_a   1.000
_cell.length_b   1.000
_cell.length_c   1.000
_cell.angle_alpha   90.00
_cell.angle_beta   90.00
_cell.angle_gamma   90.00
#
_symmetry.space_group_name_H-M   'P 1'
#
loop_
_entity.id
_entity.type
_entity.pdbx_description
1 polymer ?
#
loop_
_entity_poly.entity_id
_entity_poly.type
_entity_poly.pdbx_seq_one_letter_code
_entity_poly.pdbx_strand_id
1 'polypeptide(L)'
;MAAAYGVPLGGALFALEVMRGALSLRLVLPAIMASLIATAISWPVLPDAVTYPIPDYPAPLSISVWAVLAGPIAGVVSVVYVRAIAWADHHNPKGCQRLAVLAIALGGRGVVSIWFPQLLGNGKDVSELGFLGNVQFATLLALLSLKPIPTFLCLGNAAPGGAVHAVADARGAAWRRSRARLVLAVAGVPAGEFALVGGESVLGATTHGPISAVVLMMELTGRDRSFIVPLLLGVATATLVSRTIERRSIYDARSTDAEVRAMDRDPASP
;
A
#
# COMPACT_ATOMS: atom_id res chain seq x y z
N MET A 1 -13.69 -2.70 3.53
CA MET A 1 -13.12 -1.90 2.42
C MET A 1 -14.21 -1.42 1.47
N ALA A 2 -15.07 -2.31 0.97
CA ALA A 2 -16.19 -1.98 0.07
C ALA A 2 -17.03 -0.77 0.52
N ALA A 3 -17.65 -0.80 1.70
CA ALA A 3 -18.44 0.33 2.21
C ALA A 3 -17.64 1.63 2.41
N ALA A 4 -16.37 1.52 2.85
CA ALA A 4 -15.56 2.68 3.24
C ALA A 4 -14.93 3.42 2.05
N TYR A 5 -14.64 2.70 0.96
CA TYR A 5 -13.92 3.24 -0.20
C TYR A 5 -14.68 3.10 -1.51
N GLY A 6 -15.87 2.49 -1.53
CA GLY A 6 -16.63 2.26 -2.76
C GLY A 6 -16.02 1.20 -3.68
N VAL A 7 -15.24 0.27 -3.13
CA VAL A 7 -14.45 -0.72 -3.89
C VAL A 7 -14.96 -2.17 -3.66
N PRO A 8 -16.04 -2.59 -4.33
CA PRO A 8 -16.64 -3.89 -4.09
C PRO A 8 -15.76 -5.06 -4.56
N LEU A 9 -15.14 -4.98 -5.74
CA LEU A 9 -14.31 -6.08 -6.26
C LEU A 9 -12.97 -6.16 -5.54
N GLY A 10 -12.30 -5.03 -5.35
CA GLY A 10 -11.04 -4.93 -4.61
C GLY A 10 -11.23 -5.38 -3.17
N GLY A 11 -12.35 -5.01 -2.53
CA GLY A 11 -12.70 -5.45 -1.18
C GLY A 11 -12.93 -6.96 -1.07
N ALA A 12 -13.64 -7.57 -2.02
CA ALA A 12 -13.88 -9.01 -2.04
C ALA A 12 -12.60 -9.80 -2.28
N LEU A 13 -11.79 -9.39 -3.25
CA LEU A 13 -10.51 -10.03 -3.56
C LEU A 13 -9.52 -9.89 -2.42
N PHE A 14 -9.47 -8.73 -1.76
CA PHE A 14 -8.64 -8.53 -0.59
C PHE A 14 -9.02 -9.49 0.55
N ALA A 15 -10.32 -9.69 0.81
CA ALA A 15 -10.78 -10.64 1.81
C ALA A 15 -10.36 -12.08 1.49
N LEU A 16 -10.40 -12.49 0.22
CA LEU A 16 -10.05 -13.87 -0.18
C LEU A 16 -8.55 -14.09 -0.29
N GLU A 17 -7.85 -13.18 -0.96
CA GLU A 17 -6.42 -13.31 -1.25
C GLU A 17 -5.57 -13.00 -0.02
N VAL A 18 -5.89 -11.93 0.72
CA VAL A 18 -5.04 -11.43 1.82
C VAL A 18 -5.52 -11.92 3.17
N MET A 19 -6.82 -11.82 3.47
CA MET A 19 -7.31 -12.23 4.80
C MET A 19 -7.46 -13.74 4.92
N ARG A 20 -7.91 -14.42 3.86
CA ARG A 20 -8.06 -15.89 3.88
C ARG A 20 -6.81 -16.64 3.40
N GLY A 21 -5.98 -16.01 2.56
CA GLY A 21 -4.81 -16.63 1.94
C GLY A 21 -5.13 -17.62 0.81
N ALA A 22 -6.40 -17.74 0.41
CA ALA A 22 -6.84 -18.73 -0.59
C ALA A 22 -8.01 -18.22 -1.44
N LEU A 23 -7.80 -18.21 -2.75
CA LEU A 23 -8.84 -17.94 -3.75
C LEU A 23 -9.65 -19.21 -4.03
N SER A 24 -10.51 -19.60 -3.09
CA SER A 24 -11.47 -20.68 -3.30
C SER A 24 -12.67 -20.18 -4.11
N LEU A 25 -12.93 -20.78 -5.27
CA LEU A 25 -14.06 -20.43 -6.13
C LEU A 25 -15.41 -20.51 -5.38
N ARG A 26 -15.50 -21.36 -4.35
CA ARG A 26 -16.69 -21.48 -3.50
C ARG A 26 -16.95 -20.23 -2.65
N LEU A 27 -15.90 -19.51 -2.26
CA LEU A 27 -15.97 -18.31 -1.42
C LEU A 27 -16.03 -17.01 -2.24
N VAL A 28 -15.70 -17.06 -3.53
CA VAL A 28 -15.74 -15.90 -4.43
C VAL A 28 -17.12 -15.26 -4.47
N LEU A 29 -18.17 -16.05 -4.74
CA LEU A 29 -19.51 -15.51 -4.87
C LEU A 29 -20.04 -14.90 -3.55
N PRO A 30 -19.95 -15.57 -2.39
CA PRO A 30 -20.31 -14.96 -1.11
C PRO A 30 -19.54 -13.67 -0.79
N ALA A 31 -18.23 -13.62 -1.07
CA ALA A 31 -17.40 -12.44 -0.79
C ALA A 31 -17.78 -11.24 -1.66
N ILE A 32 -18.05 -11.48 -2.95
CA ILE A 32 -18.54 -10.46 -3.87
C ILE A 32 -19.91 -9.96 -3.41
N MET A 33 -20.85 -10.86 -3.11
CA MET A 33 -22.20 -10.46 -2.66
C MET A 33 -22.16 -9.64 -1.38
N ALA A 34 -21.37 -10.05 -0.39
CA ALA A 34 -21.20 -9.28 0.85
C ALA A 34 -20.60 -7.90 0.59
N SER A 35 -19.60 -7.81 -0.30
CA SER A 35 -18.98 -6.53 -0.67
C SER A 35 -19.92 -5.62 -1.44
N LEU A 36 -20.72 -6.17 -2.37
CA LEU A 36 -21.74 -5.43 -3.11
C LEU A 36 -22.82 -4.87 -2.18
N ILE A 37 -23.33 -5.69 -1.26
CA ILE A 37 -24.32 -5.25 -0.26
C ILE A 37 -23.73 -4.13 0.60
N ALA A 38 -22.48 -4.29 1.05
CA ALA A 38 -21.80 -3.27 1.84
C ALA A 38 -21.63 -1.95 1.10
N THR A 39 -21.28 -1.97 -0.20
CA THR A 39 -21.20 -0.77 -1.04
C THR A 39 -22.58 -0.15 -1.28
N ALA A 40 -23.59 -0.96 -1.58
CA ALA A 40 -24.95 -0.46 -1.83
C ALA A 40 -25.55 0.22 -0.59
N ILE A 41 -25.27 -0.31 0.62
CA ILE A 41 -25.70 0.29 1.89
C ILE A 41 -24.96 1.61 2.17
N SER A 42 -23.78 1.84 1.60
CA SER A 42 -22.99 3.04 1.87
C SER A 42 -23.39 4.25 1.02
N TRP A 43 -23.97 4.04 -0.16
CA TRP A 43 -24.39 5.11 -1.09
C TRP A 43 -25.32 6.20 -0.54
N PRO A 44 -26.28 5.93 0.38
CA PRO A 44 -27.09 6.98 0.96
C PRO A 44 -26.30 7.99 1.79
N VAL A 45 -25.11 7.59 2.28
CA VAL A 45 -24.28 8.38 3.20
C VAL A 45 -23.03 8.91 2.53
N LEU A 46 -22.45 8.15 1.60
CA LEU A 46 -21.20 8.46 0.93
C LEU A 46 -21.44 8.89 -0.53
N PRO A 47 -20.76 9.95 -0.99
CA PRO A 47 -20.80 10.35 -2.39
C PRO A 47 -20.34 9.21 -3.32
N ASP A 48 -21.05 9.02 -4.43
CA ASP A 48 -20.63 8.11 -5.50
C ASP A 48 -19.52 8.76 -6.34
N ALA A 49 -18.30 8.71 -5.81
CA ALA A 49 -17.11 9.28 -6.43
C ALA A 49 -15.88 8.40 -6.16
N VAL A 50 -14.93 8.43 -7.10
CA VAL A 50 -13.64 7.75 -6.95
C VAL A 50 -12.88 8.31 -5.76
N THR A 51 -12.15 7.44 -5.06
CA THR A 51 -11.38 7.86 -3.89
C THR A 51 -10.21 8.77 -4.29
N TYR A 52 -9.58 8.51 -5.43
CA TYR A 52 -8.43 9.26 -5.95
C TYR A 52 -8.72 9.84 -7.34
N PRO A 53 -9.07 11.13 -7.44
CA PRO A 53 -9.24 11.80 -8.73
C PRO A 53 -7.87 12.13 -9.33
N ILE A 54 -7.32 11.21 -10.12
CA ILE A 54 -6.01 11.38 -10.77
C ILE A 54 -6.15 11.96 -12.19
N PRO A 55 -5.13 12.62 -12.78
CA PRO A 55 -5.14 13.09 -14.17
C PRO A 55 -5.09 11.93 -15.16
N ASP A 56 -5.57 12.11 -16.40
CA ASP A 56 -5.44 11.08 -17.44
C ASP A 56 -3.97 10.89 -17.79
N TYR A 57 -3.50 9.70 -17.49
CA TYR A 57 -2.10 9.34 -17.55
C TYR A 57 -1.87 8.50 -18.83
N PRO A 58 -0.87 8.82 -19.67
CA PRO A 58 -0.67 8.15 -20.95
C PRO A 58 -0.19 6.69 -20.84
N ALA A 59 0.33 6.26 -19.69
CA ALA A 59 0.85 4.91 -19.43
C ALA A 59 1.72 4.32 -20.58
N PRO A 60 2.74 5.05 -21.08
CA PRO A 60 3.57 4.57 -22.18
C PRO A 60 4.37 3.32 -21.79
N LEU A 61 4.87 2.57 -22.78
CA LEU A 61 5.68 1.36 -22.54
C LEU A 61 6.84 1.58 -21.53
N SER A 62 7.35 2.79 -21.43
CA SER A 62 8.39 3.17 -20.50
C SER A 62 8.01 3.11 -19.03
N ILE A 63 6.73 3.34 -18.66
CA ILE A 63 6.29 3.13 -17.29
C ILE A 63 6.31 1.63 -16.95
N SER A 64 6.00 0.75 -17.90
CA SER A 64 6.07 -0.70 -17.71
C SER A 64 7.50 -1.19 -17.53
N VAL A 65 8.45 -0.67 -18.32
CA VAL A 65 9.89 -0.95 -18.14
C VAL A 65 10.35 -0.46 -16.77
N TRP A 66 9.96 0.75 -16.39
CA TRP A 66 10.26 1.28 -15.07
C TRP A 66 9.64 0.43 -13.96
N ALA A 67 8.41 -0.06 -14.11
CA ALA A 67 7.71 -0.87 -13.11
C ALA A 67 8.46 -2.17 -12.81
N VAL A 68 8.97 -2.84 -13.84
CA VAL A 68 9.80 -4.06 -13.68
C VAL A 68 11.09 -3.76 -12.94
N LEU A 69 11.71 -2.61 -13.19
CA LEU A 69 12.95 -2.20 -12.52
C LEU A 69 12.72 -1.70 -11.09
N ALA A 70 11.62 -0.99 -10.87
CA ALA A 70 11.24 -0.40 -9.59
C ALA A 70 10.68 -1.45 -8.61
N GLY A 71 9.99 -2.47 -9.13
CA GLY A 71 9.35 -3.51 -8.34
C GLY A 71 10.29 -4.22 -7.35
N PRO A 72 11.47 -4.71 -7.74
CA PRO A 72 12.43 -5.31 -6.81
C PRO A 72 12.81 -4.40 -5.64
N ILE A 73 12.96 -3.10 -5.89
CA ILE A 73 13.28 -2.11 -4.85
C ILE A 73 12.07 -1.93 -3.92
N ALA A 74 10.88 -1.83 -4.50
CA ALA A 74 9.63 -1.83 -3.74
C ALA A 74 9.48 -3.10 -2.87
N GLY A 75 9.87 -4.26 -3.39
CA GLY A 75 9.92 -5.52 -2.63
C GLY A 75 10.83 -5.42 -1.42
N VAL A 76 12.07 -4.95 -1.57
CA VAL A 76 12.99 -4.76 -0.44
C VAL A 76 12.45 -3.75 0.58
N VAL A 77 11.85 -2.65 0.12
CA VAL A 77 11.22 -1.64 1.00
C VAL A 77 10.07 -2.25 1.81
N SER A 78 9.24 -3.09 1.17
CA SER A 78 8.17 -3.81 1.86
C SER A 78 8.70 -4.71 2.98
N VAL A 79 9.82 -5.42 2.75
CA VAL A 79 10.47 -6.27 3.76
C VAL A 79 10.93 -5.46 4.97
N VAL A 80 11.62 -4.33 4.71
CA VAL A 80 12.06 -3.43 5.79
C VAL A 80 10.86 -2.96 6.60
N TYR A 81 9.76 -2.61 5.94
CA TYR A 81 8.54 -2.17 6.59
C TYR A 81 7.87 -3.28 7.42
N VAL A 82 7.71 -4.48 6.88
CA VAL A 82 7.15 -5.64 7.59
C VAL A 82 7.98 -5.98 8.82
N ARG A 83 9.32 -6.01 8.69
CA ARG A 83 10.23 -6.29 9.81
C ARG A 83 10.20 -5.20 10.87
N ALA A 84 10.08 -3.93 10.47
CA ALA A 84 9.93 -2.83 11.41
C ALA A 84 8.63 -2.96 12.22
N ILE A 85 7.51 -3.36 11.58
CA ILE A 85 6.25 -3.64 12.29
C ILE A 85 6.40 -4.79 13.28
N ALA A 86 6.98 -5.91 12.84
CA ALA A 86 7.18 -7.07 13.70
C ALA A 86 8.08 -6.73 14.91
N TRP A 87 9.15 -5.97 14.67
CA TRP A 87 10.04 -5.50 15.73
C TRP A 87 9.30 -4.60 16.72
N ALA A 88 8.52 -3.64 16.23
CA ALA A 88 7.75 -2.72 17.07
C ALA A 88 6.70 -3.44 17.92
N ASP A 89 6.01 -4.43 17.35
CA ASP A 89 5.02 -5.24 18.06
C ASP A 89 5.67 -6.06 19.19
N HIS A 90 6.84 -6.65 18.94
CA HIS A 90 7.59 -7.41 19.95
C HIS A 90 8.14 -6.53 21.09
N HIS A 91 8.50 -5.27 20.81
CA HIS A 91 9.04 -4.33 21.80
C HIS A 91 7.97 -3.43 22.44
N ASN A 92 6.69 -3.72 22.20
CA ASN A 92 5.61 -2.88 22.67
C ASN A 92 5.43 -3.00 24.20
N PRO A 93 5.44 -1.88 24.96
CA PRO A 93 5.22 -1.91 26.40
C PRO A 93 3.90 -2.57 26.80
N LYS A 94 3.92 -3.27 27.93
CA LYS A 94 2.76 -3.99 28.51
C LYS A 94 2.21 -3.24 29.73
N GLY A 95 0.92 -3.45 30.03
CA GLY A 95 0.27 -2.85 31.20
C GLY A 95 0.11 -1.32 31.11
N CYS A 96 0.13 -0.63 32.25
CA CYS A 96 -0.11 0.82 32.34
C CYS A 96 0.92 1.68 31.58
N GLN A 97 2.13 1.17 31.34
CA GLN A 97 3.14 1.86 30.51
C GLN A 97 2.67 2.02 29.05
N ARG A 98 1.82 1.11 28.55
CA ARG A 98 1.23 1.22 27.21
C ARG A 98 0.39 2.48 27.07
N LEU A 99 -0.41 2.82 28.08
CA LEU A 99 -1.25 4.03 28.09
C LEU A 99 -0.39 5.30 28.05
N ALA A 100 0.70 5.33 28.81
CA ALA A 100 1.63 6.45 28.81
C ALA A 100 2.33 6.62 27.45
N VAL A 101 2.83 5.53 26.86
CA VAL A 101 3.47 5.56 25.54
C VAL A 101 2.47 5.93 24.45
N LEU A 102 1.24 5.43 24.52
CA LEU A 102 0.16 5.80 23.61
C LEU A 102 -0.14 7.29 23.69
N ALA A 103 -0.28 7.84 24.90
CA ALA A 103 -0.54 9.26 25.10
C ALA A 103 0.60 10.14 24.57
N ILE A 104 1.86 9.75 24.82
CA ILE A 104 3.04 10.47 24.32
C ILE A 104 3.11 10.39 22.79
N ALA A 105 2.91 9.22 22.20
CA ALA A 105 3.01 9.02 20.76
C ALA A 105 1.87 9.71 19.99
N LEU A 106 0.64 9.64 20.47
CA LEU A 106 -0.50 10.37 19.90
C LEU A 106 -0.37 11.87 20.12
N GLY A 107 0.04 12.31 21.31
CA GLY A 107 0.27 13.72 21.63
C GLY A 107 1.39 14.31 20.78
N GLY A 108 2.52 13.59 20.66
CA GLY A 108 3.63 13.96 19.79
C GLY A 108 3.21 14.03 18.33
N ARG A 109 2.43 13.06 17.82
CA ARG A 109 1.86 13.11 16.47
C ARG A 109 0.95 14.33 16.28
N GLY A 110 0.14 14.66 17.29
CA GLY A 110 -0.70 15.86 17.30
C GLY A 110 0.13 17.14 17.20
N VAL A 111 1.22 17.27 17.95
CA VAL A 111 2.12 18.43 17.89
C VAL A 111 2.80 18.52 16.52
N VAL A 112 3.38 17.43 16.01
CA VAL A 112 4.04 17.44 14.69
C VAL A 112 3.04 17.74 13.55
N SER A 113 1.76 17.39 13.72
CA SER A 113 0.73 17.67 12.72
C SER A 113 0.45 19.16 12.50
N ILE A 114 0.88 20.04 13.40
CA ILE A 114 0.79 21.49 13.20
C ILE A 114 1.62 21.93 11.99
N TRP A 115 2.80 21.33 11.79
CA TRP A 115 3.66 21.61 10.64
C TRP A 115 3.39 20.68 9.45
N PHE A 116 3.02 19.43 9.73
CA PHE A 116 2.73 18.41 8.71
C PHE A 116 1.32 17.85 8.90
N PRO A 117 0.26 18.59 8.52
CA PRO A 117 -1.13 18.16 8.71
C PRO A 117 -1.42 16.82 8.03
N GLN A 118 -0.68 16.50 6.95
CA GLN A 118 -0.79 15.26 6.20
C GLN A 118 -0.32 14.02 7.00
N LEU A 119 0.27 14.21 8.19
CA LEU A 119 0.53 13.13 9.13
C LEU A 119 -0.76 12.54 9.71
N LEU A 120 -1.82 13.34 9.86
CA LEU A 120 -3.11 12.88 10.37
C LEU A 120 -3.85 12.02 9.34
N GLY A 121 -4.88 11.33 9.80
CA GLY A 121 -5.71 10.45 8.97
C GLY A 121 -5.03 9.17 8.48
N ASN A 122 -5.72 8.50 7.55
CA ASN A 122 -5.35 7.17 7.05
C ASN A 122 -4.35 7.20 5.89
N GLY A 123 -3.85 8.38 5.51
CA GLY A 123 -2.87 8.56 4.44
C GLY A 123 -3.47 8.82 3.05
N LYS A 124 -4.80 8.85 2.91
CA LYS A 124 -5.49 9.18 1.66
C LYS A 124 -4.95 10.47 1.04
N ASP A 125 -4.90 11.55 1.81
CA ASP A 125 -4.46 12.87 1.32
C ASP A 125 -3.00 12.86 0.82
N VAL A 126 -2.12 12.10 1.48
CA VAL A 126 -0.72 11.94 1.07
C VAL A 126 -0.62 11.18 -0.24
N SER A 127 -1.38 10.09 -0.36
CA SER A 127 -1.46 9.29 -1.59
C SER A 127 -2.00 10.11 -2.74
N GLU A 128 -3.09 10.84 -2.54
CA GLU A 128 -3.70 11.71 -3.55
C GLU A 128 -2.73 12.80 -4.03
N LEU A 129 -2.09 13.54 -3.10
CA LEU A 129 -1.09 14.54 -3.47
C LEU A 129 0.10 13.93 -4.22
N GLY A 130 0.52 12.72 -3.83
CA GLY A 130 1.57 11.96 -4.51
C GLY A 130 1.17 11.58 -5.93
N PHE A 131 -0.06 11.09 -6.12
CA PHE A 131 -0.61 10.78 -7.44
C PHE A 131 -0.81 12.03 -8.29
N LEU A 132 -1.01 13.21 -7.70
CA LEU A 132 -1.06 14.46 -8.46
C LEU A 132 0.34 15.01 -8.80
N GLY A 133 1.40 14.43 -8.24
CA GLY A 133 2.77 14.92 -8.42
C GLY A 133 3.06 16.24 -7.69
N ASN A 134 2.21 16.61 -6.73
CA ASN A 134 2.23 17.92 -6.05
C ASN A 134 2.95 17.90 -4.69
N VAL A 135 3.72 16.85 -4.39
CA VAL A 135 4.47 16.75 -3.13
C VAL A 135 5.96 16.89 -3.39
N GLN A 136 6.62 17.75 -2.62
CA GLN A 136 8.07 17.80 -2.61
C GLN A 136 8.64 16.48 -2.06
N PHE A 137 9.66 15.97 -2.73
CA PHE A 137 10.37 14.75 -2.32
C PHE A 137 10.78 14.74 -0.83
N ALA A 138 11.24 15.88 -0.30
CA ALA A 138 11.59 16.03 1.11
C ALA A 138 10.40 15.83 2.06
N THR A 139 9.20 16.27 1.65
CA THR A 139 7.96 16.07 2.41
C THR A 139 7.53 14.61 2.36
N LEU A 140 7.67 13.93 1.22
CA LEU A 140 7.43 12.49 1.12
C LEU A 140 8.37 11.68 2.03
N LEU A 141 9.66 12.03 2.06
CA LEU A 141 10.66 11.37 2.92
C LEU A 141 10.38 11.61 4.41
N ALA A 142 9.99 12.84 4.76
CA ALA A 142 9.59 13.18 6.12
C ALA A 142 8.34 12.39 6.54
N LEU A 143 7.29 12.36 5.69
CA LEU A 143 6.06 11.63 5.94
C LEU A 143 6.27 10.10 6.00
N LEU A 144 7.14 9.56 5.15
CA LEU A 144 7.59 8.16 5.18
C LEU A 144 8.25 7.82 6.52
N SER A 145 9.09 8.71 7.06
CA SER A 145 9.78 8.46 8.32
C SER A 145 8.86 8.64 9.53
N LEU A 146 7.96 9.63 9.46
CA LEU A 146 7.14 10.08 10.60
C LEU A 146 5.82 9.32 10.74
N LYS A 147 5.14 8.89 9.67
CA LYS A 147 3.86 8.15 9.79
C LYS A 147 3.99 6.77 10.47
N PRO A 148 5.05 5.99 10.22
CA PRO A 148 5.19 4.69 10.86
C PRO A 148 5.45 4.79 12.36
N ILE A 149 6.14 5.83 12.85
CA ILE A 149 6.59 5.94 14.25
C ILE A 149 5.43 5.87 15.26
N PRO A 150 4.36 6.69 15.16
CA PRO A 150 3.22 6.58 16.07
C PRO A 150 2.48 5.26 15.92
N THR A 151 2.46 4.69 14.71
CA THR A 151 1.78 3.41 14.43
C THR A 151 2.52 2.25 15.08
N PHE A 152 3.83 2.19 14.92
CA PHE A 152 4.73 1.23 15.57
C PHE A 152 4.55 1.25 17.09
N LEU A 153 4.32 2.42 17.67
CA LEU A 153 4.17 2.59 19.12
C LEU A 153 2.75 2.32 19.64
N CYS A 154 1.71 2.46 18.81
CA CYS A 154 0.33 2.59 19.30
C CYS A 154 -0.63 1.51 18.81
N LEU A 155 -0.71 1.33 17.50
CA LEU A 155 -1.88 0.73 16.85
C LEU A 155 -1.40 0.15 15.53
N GLY A 156 -1.18 -1.15 15.51
CA GLY A 156 -0.58 -1.91 14.43
C GLY A 156 -1.29 -1.95 13.06
N ASN A 157 -2.11 -0.96 12.74
CA ASN A 157 -2.79 -0.81 11.46
C ASN A 157 -2.27 0.44 10.74
N ALA A 158 -1.03 0.41 10.23
CA ALA A 158 -0.64 1.34 9.17
C ALA A 158 -0.76 0.64 7.83
N ALA A 159 -1.73 1.10 7.03
CA ALA A 159 -1.67 0.93 5.60
C ALA A 159 -0.34 1.54 5.12
N PRO A 160 0.50 0.80 4.36
CA PRO A 160 1.84 1.24 3.94
C PRO A 160 1.89 2.55 3.15
N GLY A 161 0.73 3.11 2.72
CA GLY A 161 0.60 4.12 1.68
C GLY A 161 1.63 5.25 1.68
N GLY A 162 1.94 5.89 2.81
CA GLY A 162 2.86 7.03 2.85
C GLY A 162 4.34 6.69 2.59
N ALA A 163 4.77 5.48 2.95
CA ALA A 163 6.17 5.04 2.81
C ALA A 163 6.58 4.79 1.35
N VAL A 164 5.59 4.51 0.52
CA VAL A 164 5.77 3.92 -0.79
C VAL A 164 6.00 4.95 -1.89
N HIS A 165 5.33 6.09 -1.78
CA HIS A 165 5.35 7.14 -2.81
C HIS A 165 6.72 7.85 -2.87
N ALA A 166 7.44 7.90 -1.73
CA ALA A 166 8.78 8.47 -1.65
C ALA A 166 9.83 7.68 -2.45
N VAL A 167 9.76 6.34 -2.49
CA VAL A 167 10.75 5.52 -3.22
C VAL A 167 10.59 5.67 -4.74
N ALA A 168 9.33 5.78 -5.19
CA ALA A 168 9.00 6.04 -6.58
C ALA A 168 9.48 7.43 -7.04
N ASP A 169 9.24 8.45 -6.21
CA ASP A 169 9.59 9.84 -6.52
C ASP A 169 11.10 10.13 -6.34
N ALA A 170 11.76 9.55 -5.32
CA ALA A 170 13.22 9.68 -5.08
C ALA A 170 14.03 9.29 -6.31
N ARG A 171 13.69 8.14 -6.89
CA ARG A 171 14.40 7.61 -8.05
C ARG A 171 13.92 8.28 -9.33
N GLY A 172 12.63 8.58 -9.47
CA GLY A 172 12.13 9.34 -10.63
C GLY A 172 12.79 10.72 -10.77
N ALA A 173 12.99 11.46 -9.68
CA ALA A 173 13.63 12.78 -9.68
C ALA A 173 15.16 12.72 -9.82
N ALA A 174 15.84 11.79 -9.13
CA ALA A 174 17.29 11.60 -9.25
C ALA A 174 17.69 11.05 -10.63
N TRP A 175 16.89 10.15 -11.19
CA TRP A 175 17.10 9.54 -12.51
C TRP A 175 16.90 10.53 -13.66
N ARG A 176 15.98 11.50 -13.50
CA ARG A 176 15.80 12.63 -14.41
C ARG A 176 17.04 13.52 -14.50
N ARG A 177 17.86 13.55 -13.45
CA ARG A 177 19.01 14.46 -13.31
C ARG A 177 20.33 13.81 -13.73
N SER A 178 20.42 12.48 -13.75
CA SER A 178 21.58 11.75 -14.29
C SER A 178 21.51 11.66 -15.82
N ARG A 179 22.30 12.49 -16.50
CA ARG A 179 22.52 12.43 -17.95
C ARG A 179 23.29 11.16 -18.33
N ALA A 180 22.60 10.08 -18.68
CA ALA A 180 23.18 8.96 -19.41
C ALA A 180 22.14 8.32 -20.33
N ARG A 181 22.58 7.90 -21.51
CA ARG A 181 21.81 7.54 -22.72
C ARG A 181 20.72 6.45 -22.60
N LEU A 182 20.37 5.99 -21.40
CA LEU A 182 19.15 5.22 -21.10
C LEU A 182 17.90 6.12 -20.88
N VAL A 183 18.09 7.45 -20.94
CA VAL A 183 17.09 8.51 -20.68
C VAL A 183 15.99 8.63 -21.77
N LEU A 184 16.16 8.02 -22.95
CA LEU A 184 15.14 8.16 -24.01
C LEU A 184 13.88 7.32 -23.77
N ALA A 185 13.94 6.30 -22.90
CA ALA A 185 12.76 5.49 -22.59
C ALA A 185 11.82 6.23 -21.63
N VAL A 186 12.33 6.84 -20.55
CA VAL A 186 11.51 7.35 -19.43
C VAL A 186 11.10 8.83 -19.60
N ALA A 187 11.44 9.46 -20.72
CA ALA A 187 11.09 10.85 -21.00
C ALA A 187 9.59 11.01 -21.27
N GLY A 188 8.93 11.94 -20.55
CA GLY A 188 7.53 12.32 -20.79
C GLY A 188 6.50 11.70 -19.83
N VAL A 189 6.90 10.81 -18.92
CA VAL A 189 5.98 10.25 -17.92
C VAL A 189 5.80 11.21 -16.74
N PRO A 190 4.55 11.57 -16.38
CA PRO A 190 4.27 12.42 -15.22
C PRO A 190 4.73 11.78 -13.90
N ALA A 191 5.14 12.61 -12.92
CA ALA A 191 5.61 12.12 -11.62
C ALA A 191 4.56 11.24 -10.89
N GLY A 192 3.28 11.58 -11.03
CA GLY A 192 2.18 10.84 -10.42
C GLY A 192 2.01 9.41 -10.93
N GLU A 193 2.34 9.11 -12.20
CA GLU A 193 2.31 7.71 -12.69
C GLU A 193 3.33 6.84 -11.96
N PHE A 194 4.54 7.35 -11.74
CA PHE A 194 5.55 6.63 -10.99
C PHE A 194 5.11 6.41 -9.53
N ALA A 195 4.57 7.46 -8.91
CA ALA A 195 4.04 7.39 -7.55
C ALA A 195 2.91 6.37 -7.42
N LEU A 196 2.04 6.28 -8.44
CA LEU A 196 0.93 5.33 -8.51
C LEU A 196 1.44 3.89 -8.63
N VAL A 197 2.30 3.61 -9.61
CA VAL A 197 2.80 2.25 -9.85
C VAL A 197 3.70 1.78 -8.72
N GLY A 198 4.64 2.62 -8.27
CA GLY A 198 5.50 2.29 -7.13
C GLY A 198 4.72 2.17 -5.82
N GLY A 199 3.77 3.08 -5.61
CA GLY A 199 2.74 3.11 -4.55
C GLY A 199 2.06 1.76 -4.36
N GLU A 200 1.54 1.25 -5.46
CA GLU A 200 0.83 -0.02 -5.46
C GLU A 200 1.77 -1.21 -5.34
N SER A 201 2.96 -1.15 -5.96
CA SER A 201 3.97 -2.20 -5.87
C SER A 201 4.32 -2.58 -4.43
N VAL A 202 4.58 -1.59 -3.56
CA VAL A 202 4.90 -1.92 -2.15
C VAL A 202 3.64 -2.34 -1.40
N LEU A 203 2.46 -1.77 -1.69
CA LEU A 203 1.22 -2.19 -1.03
C LEU A 203 0.95 -3.67 -1.29
N GLY A 204 0.99 -4.10 -2.55
CA GLY A 204 0.85 -5.51 -2.93
C GLY A 204 1.97 -6.38 -2.37
N ALA A 205 3.22 -5.90 -2.38
CA ALA A 205 4.35 -6.64 -1.81
C ALA A 205 4.37 -6.72 -0.28
N THR A 206 3.72 -5.79 0.43
CA THR A 206 3.62 -5.79 1.90
C THR A 206 2.48 -6.67 2.38
N THR A 207 1.38 -6.67 1.62
CA THR A 207 0.19 -7.48 1.92
C THR A 207 0.27 -8.89 1.35
N HIS A 208 1.23 -9.15 0.45
CA HIS A 208 1.31 -10.38 -0.35
C HIS A 208 0.03 -10.66 -1.15
N GLY A 209 -0.77 -9.63 -1.46
CA GLY A 209 -2.00 -9.73 -2.26
C GLY A 209 -1.87 -9.01 -3.60
N PRO A 210 -1.13 -9.54 -4.58
CA PRO A 210 -0.88 -8.83 -5.83
C PRO A 210 -2.14 -8.58 -6.67
N ILE A 211 -3.12 -9.49 -6.65
CA ILE A 211 -4.33 -9.36 -7.48
C ILE A 211 -5.26 -8.31 -6.86
N SER A 212 -5.51 -8.42 -5.56
CA SER A 212 -6.35 -7.50 -4.78
C SER A 212 -5.79 -6.09 -4.79
N ALA A 213 -4.47 -5.92 -4.65
CA ALA A 213 -3.77 -4.65 -4.79
C ALA A 213 -4.12 -3.94 -6.12
N VAL A 214 -3.89 -4.61 -7.25
CA VAL A 214 -4.16 -4.03 -8.57
C VAL A 214 -5.64 -3.70 -8.76
N VAL A 215 -6.56 -4.59 -8.39
CA VAL A 215 -8.00 -4.34 -8.54
C VAL A 215 -8.47 -3.21 -7.63
N LEU A 216 -7.94 -3.14 -6.40
CA LEU A 216 -8.24 -2.06 -5.47
C LEU A 216 -7.77 -0.71 -6.04
N MET A 217 -6.56 -0.62 -6.58
CA MET A 217 -6.06 0.60 -7.21
C MET A 217 -6.91 1.03 -8.41
N MET A 218 -7.36 0.07 -9.24
CA MET A 218 -8.27 0.35 -10.35
C MET A 218 -9.61 0.94 -9.87
N GLU A 219 -10.26 0.34 -8.88
CA GLU A 219 -11.53 0.85 -8.36
C GLU A 219 -11.35 2.19 -7.62
N LEU A 220 -10.26 2.37 -6.88
CA LEU A 220 -10.00 3.61 -6.13
C LEU A 220 -9.75 4.82 -7.04
N THR A 221 -9.16 4.60 -8.21
CA THR A 221 -8.87 5.66 -9.20
C THR A 221 -9.97 5.81 -10.25
N GLY A 222 -10.82 4.78 -10.40
CA GLY A 222 -11.85 4.69 -11.44
C GLY A 222 -11.31 4.82 -12.87
N ARG A 223 -10.02 4.50 -13.06
CA ARG A 223 -9.34 4.63 -14.34
C ARG A 223 -9.22 3.32 -15.09
N ASP A 224 -8.97 3.47 -16.38
CA ASP A 224 -9.09 2.48 -17.43
C ASP A 224 -7.91 1.50 -17.53
N ARG A 225 -8.02 0.60 -18.51
CA ARG A 225 -7.13 -0.54 -18.80
C ARG A 225 -5.65 -0.19 -18.96
N SER A 226 -5.34 1.07 -19.26
CA SER A 226 -3.99 1.55 -19.59
C SER A 226 -2.96 1.31 -18.47
N PHE A 227 -3.38 1.32 -17.20
CA PHE A 227 -2.49 1.12 -16.04
C PHE A 227 -2.33 -0.34 -15.59
N ILE A 228 -3.16 -1.25 -16.08
CA ILE A 228 -3.20 -2.61 -15.55
C ILE A 228 -1.85 -3.30 -15.74
N VAL A 229 -1.23 -3.14 -16.91
CA VAL A 229 0.04 -3.77 -17.24
C VAL A 229 1.19 -3.26 -16.36
N PRO A 230 1.48 -1.95 -16.27
CA PRO A 230 2.55 -1.47 -15.39
C PRO A 230 2.28 -1.78 -13.92
N LEU A 231 1.03 -1.70 -13.45
CA LEU A 231 0.65 -2.10 -12.09
C LEU A 231 0.97 -3.57 -11.82
N LEU A 232 0.49 -4.49 -12.66
CA LEU A 232 0.75 -5.93 -12.50
C LEU A 232 2.24 -6.23 -12.53
N LEU A 233 3.00 -5.65 -13.46
CA LEU A 233 4.44 -5.87 -13.56
C LEU A 233 5.17 -5.40 -12.30
N GLY A 234 4.87 -4.18 -11.85
CA GLY A 234 5.47 -3.62 -10.65
C GLY A 234 5.11 -4.41 -9.40
N VAL A 235 3.83 -4.74 -9.21
CA VAL A 235 3.34 -5.46 -8.03
C VAL A 235 3.83 -6.90 -8.03
N ALA A 236 3.82 -7.60 -9.16
CA ALA A 236 4.30 -8.98 -9.27
C ALA A 236 5.80 -9.09 -8.96
N THR A 237 6.63 -8.23 -9.56
CA THR A 237 8.07 -8.23 -9.31
C THR A 237 8.40 -7.82 -7.87
N ALA A 238 7.69 -6.85 -7.30
CA ALA A 238 7.84 -6.46 -5.90
C ALA A 238 7.43 -7.59 -4.93
N THR A 239 6.30 -8.24 -5.19
CA THR A 239 5.79 -9.34 -4.36
C THR A 239 6.69 -10.57 -4.45
N LEU A 240 7.24 -10.86 -5.64
CA LEU A 240 8.21 -11.94 -5.83
C LEU A 240 9.46 -11.69 -4.96
N VAL A 241 10.03 -10.49 -4.99
CA VAL A 241 11.20 -10.14 -4.17
C VAL A 241 10.88 -10.09 -2.68
N SER A 242 9.70 -9.60 -2.31
CA SER A 242 9.26 -9.60 -0.91
C SER A 242 9.18 -11.03 -0.38
N ARG A 243 8.47 -11.93 -1.07
CA ARG A 243 8.26 -13.32 -0.65
C ARG A 243 9.53 -14.16 -0.60
N THR A 244 10.57 -13.82 -1.37
CA THR A 244 11.86 -14.53 -1.31
C THR A 244 12.68 -14.14 -0.08
N ILE A 245 12.53 -12.92 0.42
CA ILE A 245 13.29 -12.41 1.58
C ILE A 245 12.49 -12.54 2.89
N GLU A 246 11.18 -12.26 2.85
CA GLU A 246 10.27 -12.31 3.99
C GLU A 246 9.00 -13.08 3.60
N ARG A 247 8.79 -14.23 4.24
CA ARG A 247 7.62 -15.07 3.97
C ARG A 247 6.35 -14.53 4.60
N ARG A 248 6.47 -13.71 5.64
CA ARG A 248 5.33 -13.14 6.35
C ARG A 248 4.81 -11.92 5.62
N SER A 249 3.49 -11.85 5.45
CA SER A 249 2.83 -10.59 5.14
C SER A 249 2.79 -9.69 6.38
N ILE A 250 2.43 -8.43 6.20
CA ILE A 250 2.14 -7.51 7.32
C ILE A 250 1.07 -8.04 8.29
N TYR A 251 0.14 -8.88 7.81
CA TYR A 251 -0.94 -9.44 8.62
C TYR A 251 -0.46 -10.65 9.42
N ASP A 252 0.44 -11.45 8.85
CA ASP A 252 1.04 -12.61 9.52
C ASP A 252 2.21 -12.24 10.44
N ALA A 253 2.76 -11.03 10.29
CA ALA A 253 3.89 -10.55 11.06
C ALA A 253 3.65 -10.54 12.59
N ARG A 254 2.39 -10.57 13.01
CA ARG A 254 1.95 -10.60 14.42
C ARG A 254 1.69 -12.01 14.94
N SER A 255 1.48 -12.96 14.04
CA SER A 255 1.19 -14.34 14.41
C SER A 255 2.47 -15.02 14.87
N THR A 256 2.36 -15.87 15.88
CA THR A 256 3.48 -16.61 16.45
C THR A 256 4.05 -17.59 15.40
N ASP A 257 5.35 -17.85 15.43
CA ASP A 257 6.02 -18.83 14.54
C ASP A 257 5.33 -20.20 14.50
N ALA A 258 4.67 -20.60 15.59
CA ALA A 258 3.90 -21.84 15.68
C ALA A 258 2.57 -21.79 14.91
N GLU A 259 1.89 -20.64 14.93
CA GLU A 259 0.61 -20.41 14.23
C GLU A 259 0.83 -20.36 12.72
N VAL A 260 1.90 -19.70 12.27
CA VAL A 260 2.29 -19.65 10.85
C VAL A 260 2.66 -21.04 10.32
N ARG A 261 3.42 -21.83 11.10
CA ARG A 261 3.74 -23.23 10.73
C ARG A 261 2.51 -24.13 10.71
N ALA A 262 1.47 -23.83 11.49
CA ALA A 262 0.22 -24.56 11.45
C ALA A 262 -0.57 -24.23 10.16
N MET A 263 -0.60 -22.96 9.76
CA MET A 263 -1.22 -22.50 8.51
C MET A 263 -0.53 -23.08 7.27
N ASP A 264 0.81 -23.19 7.26
CA ASP A 264 1.57 -23.82 6.17
C ASP A 264 1.35 -25.34 6.07
N ARG A 265 0.97 -26.00 7.18
CA ARG A 265 0.78 -27.46 7.23
C ARG A 265 -0.62 -27.90 6.87
N ASP A 266 -1.61 -27.00 6.94
CA ASP A 266 -3.00 -27.33 6.62
C ASP A 266 -3.66 -26.24 5.74
N PRO A 267 -3.41 -26.25 4.42
CA PRO A 267 -4.05 -25.32 3.49
C PRO A 267 -5.57 -25.56 3.34
N ALA A 268 -6.16 -26.52 4.06
CA ALA A 268 -7.54 -26.96 3.90
C ALA A 268 -8.39 -26.98 5.20
N SER A 269 -7.91 -26.47 6.34
CA SER A 269 -8.78 -26.33 7.51
C SER A 269 -9.75 -25.14 7.35
N PRO A 270 -11.05 -25.32 7.64
CA PRO A 270 -12.18 -24.52 7.14
C PRO A 270 -12.15 -23.03 7.51
#